data_AF-A0A7X9AUJ0-F1
#
_entry.id   AF-A0A7X9AUJ0-F1
#
_cell.length_a   1.000
_cell.length_b   1.000
_cell.length_c   1.000
_cell.angle_alpha   90.00
_cell.angle_beta   90.00
_cell.angle_gamma   90.00
#
_symmetry.space_group_name_H-M   'P 1'
#
loop_
_entity.id
_entity.type
_entity.pdbx_description
1 polymer ?
#
loop_
_entity_poly.entity_id
_entity_poly.type
_entity_poly.pdbx_seq_one_letter_code
_entity_poly.pdbx_strand_id
1 'polypeptide(L)'
;MKQLWKQAVLCLLGIAVTLSAADPLLGDLGLDSAAAREEKAFSCSPAPPAKPPAQHSSAEGLPPLPLPVVPLRRTEKKNPPRPPVLIAKIATQRQSDWATNPSDAKNLLKWMAKTLNVHFSDINLPENQIPSDPKSVPVLYRTGHDAFSFTPEVRQRLRSYLLNGGALIMEACCGRTAFAESALREMRALFPERPPYRLANDHPLFHSYFDIKEINYRPTALKAGARNGDPAVIGIDIGCRTAVFMFRWDVSCGWDEQPDSEHHRCMGYEIETAKQLGANLMAYISSERSAALPLSQALQFIDAEKTKSGKFVVAQAKYHGLWKCRDAGLSMLLNSFHEQTKTPVCFEREEVALSSNRIFDLPLIYLTGHQDFTLTPAERANLAQYLRQGGIVFAESCCGRESFETGFRRELATILPGAQLERLPANHLIFMYPNAIKDVQPTSALAEKLSSKGRVAPELYGLNIDGHLAVIFSPRGLACGWELAQCPYCGGIHAKDALALGVNVLSYCLLH
;
A
#
# COMPACT_ATOMS: atom_id res chain seq x y z
N MET A 1 1.93 -52.87 -38.89
CA MET A 1 1.09 -51.69 -38.57
C MET A 1 0.12 -51.90 -37.39
N LYS A 2 0.49 -52.65 -36.33
CA LYS A 2 -0.34 -52.79 -35.11
C LYS A 2 0.46 -52.69 -33.80
N GLN A 3 1.66 -52.12 -33.86
CA GLN A 3 2.57 -52.01 -32.69
C GLN A 3 3.06 -50.58 -32.42
N LEU A 4 2.79 -49.64 -33.33
CA LEU A 4 3.12 -48.21 -33.19
C LEU A 4 2.00 -47.36 -32.57
N TRP A 5 0.82 -47.94 -32.30
CA TRP A 5 -0.32 -47.22 -31.70
C TRP A 5 -0.44 -47.36 -30.17
N LYS A 6 0.33 -48.28 -29.55
CA LYS A 6 0.27 -48.49 -28.09
C LYS A 6 1.25 -47.61 -27.29
N GLN A 7 2.17 -46.90 -27.94
CA GLN A 7 3.06 -45.94 -27.29
C GLN A 7 2.57 -44.48 -27.39
N ALA A 8 1.57 -44.19 -28.21
CA ALA A 8 1.00 -42.85 -28.33
C ALA A 8 -0.14 -42.55 -27.33
N VAL A 9 -0.59 -43.54 -26.55
CA VAL A 9 -1.72 -43.39 -25.61
C VAL A 9 -1.26 -43.33 -24.14
N LEU A 10 0.05 -43.44 -23.86
CA LEU A 10 0.62 -43.35 -22.51
C LEU A 10 1.35 -42.03 -22.19
N CYS A 11 1.19 -40.99 -23.03
CA CYS A 11 1.75 -39.65 -22.79
C CYS A 11 0.69 -38.56 -22.54
N LEU A 12 -0.55 -38.92 -22.20
CA LEU A 12 -1.66 -37.96 -22.01
C LEU A 12 -2.31 -37.96 -20.63
N LEU A 13 -1.71 -38.62 -19.63
CA LEU A 13 -2.19 -38.58 -18.23
C LEU A 13 -1.02 -38.33 -17.30
N GLY A 14 -0.64 -37.07 -17.21
CA GLY A 14 0.45 -36.60 -16.38
C GLY A 14 0.44 -35.10 -16.18
N ILE A 15 -0.73 -34.44 -16.24
CA ILE A 15 -0.88 -33.18 -15.53
C ILE A 15 -0.99 -33.60 -14.07
N ALA A 16 0.15 -33.71 -13.41
CA ALA A 16 0.19 -33.63 -11.98
C ALA A 16 -0.50 -32.30 -11.63
N VAL A 17 -1.74 -32.38 -11.17
CA VAL A 17 -2.33 -31.35 -10.33
C VAL A 17 -1.40 -31.31 -9.13
N THR A 18 -0.37 -30.48 -9.21
CA THR A 18 0.30 -29.98 -8.02
C THR A 18 -0.84 -29.42 -7.19
N LEU A 19 -1.18 -30.06 -6.07
CA LEU A 19 -1.95 -29.40 -5.03
C LEU A 19 -1.22 -28.08 -4.82
N SER A 20 -1.82 -27.00 -5.29
CA SER A 20 -1.31 -25.66 -5.05
C SER A 20 -1.23 -25.57 -3.54
N ALA A 21 -0.02 -25.47 -2.98
CA ALA A 21 0.08 -24.99 -1.61
C ALA A 21 -0.76 -23.71 -1.55
N ALA A 22 -1.65 -23.62 -0.55
CA ALA A 22 -2.50 -22.46 -0.39
C ALA A 22 -1.61 -21.21 -0.39
N ASP A 23 -2.01 -20.20 -1.15
CA ASP A 23 -1.21 -18.99 -1.30
C ASP A 23 -0.94 -18.37 0.07
N PRO A 24 0.31 -18.09 0.48
CA PRO A 24 0.60 -17.61 1.84
C PRO A 24 -0.14 -16.32 2.19
N LEU A 25 -0.54 -15.51 1.20
CA LEU A 25 -1.27 -14.27 1.45
C LEU A 25 -2.78 -14.48 1.67
N LEU A 26 -3.32 -15.65 1.31
CA LEU A 26 -4.75 -15.97 1.48
C LEU A 26 -5.00 -17.24 2.33
N GLY A 27 -3.99 -18.08 2.54
CA GLY A 27 -4.15 -19.46 3.03
C GLY A 27 -4.72 -19.59 4.44
N ASP A 28 -4.36 -18.69 5.35
CA ASP A 28 -4.96 -18.63 6.71
C ASP A 28 -6.15 -17.66 6.77
N LEU A 29 -6.59 -17.08 5.64
CA LEU A 29 -7.77 -16.22 5.57
C LEU A 29 -9.03 -17.01 5.13
N GLY A 30 -9.11 -18.26 5.55
CA GLY A 30 -10.36 -19.00 5.57
C GLY A 30 -10.89 -19.50 4.22
N LEU A 31 -10.11 -19.43 3.13
CA LEU A 31 -10.55 -19.89 1.81
C LEU A 31 -10.94 -21.38 1.79
N ASP A 32 -10.25 -22.21 2.57
CA ASP A 32 -10.49 -23.66 2.60
C ASP A 32 -11.55 -24.10 3.64
N SER A 33 -12.14 -23.16 4.37
CA SER A 33 -13.08 -23.45 5.46
C SER A 33 -14.38 -24.08 4.98
N ALA A 34 -15.06 -24.84 5.84
CA ALA A 34 -16.36 -25.41 5.53
C ALA A 34 -17.40 -24.34 5.14
N ALA A 35 -17.39 -23.20 5.85
CA ALA A 35 -18.27 -22.08 5.54
C ALA A 35 -17.92 -21.41 4.19
N ALA A 36 -16.64 -21.32 3.81
CA ALA A 36 -16.24 -20.85 2.49
C ALA A 36 -16.67 -21.79 1.37
N ARG A 37 -16.72 -23.11 1.60
CA ARG A 37 -17.27 -24.08 0.61
C ARG A 37 -18.77 -23.90 0.39
N GLU A 38 -19.47 -23.35 1.38
CA GLU A 38 -20.90 -23.03 1.32
C GLU A 38 -21.17 -21.57 0.91
N GLU A 39 -20.17 -20.81 0.44
CA GLU A 39 -20.29 -19.39 0.07
C GLU A 39 -21.45 -19.08 -0.91
N LYS A 40 -21.88 -20.05 -1.73
CA LYS A 40 -23.02 -19.90 -2.66
C LYS A 40 -24.38 -19.89 -1.95
N ALA A 41 -24.49 -20.49 -0.77
CA ALA A 41 -25.73 -20.54 0.00
C ALA A 41 -26.08 -19.19 0.66
N PHE A 42 -25.11 -18.29 0.80
CA PHE A 42 -25.23 -17.06 1.61
C PHE A 42 -25.13 -15.76 0.77
N SER A 43 -25.39 -15.85 -0.53
CA SER A 43 -25.14 -14.76 -1.48
C SER A 43 -26.04 -13.54 -1.27
N CYS A 44 -25.47 -12.34 -1.37
CA CYS A 44 -26.22 -11.11 -1.59
C CYS A 44 -27.04 -11.23 -2.88
N SER A 45 -28.34 -10.99 -2.79
CA SER A 45 -29.20 -10.80 -3.95
C SER A 45 -29.41 -9.30 -4.13
N PRO A 46 -29.30 -8.76 -5.37
CA PRO A 46 -29.51 -7.34 -5.59
C PRO A 46 -30.88 -6.91 -5.07
N ALA A 47 -30.91 -5.93 -4.17
CA ALA A 47 -32.18 -5.30 -3.81
C ALA A 47 -32.76 -4.61 -5.05
N PRO A 48 -34.08 -4.67 -5.28
CA PRO A 48 -34.70 -3.95 -6.39
C PRO A 48 -34.38 -2.45 -6.26
N PRO A 49 -34.14 -1.74 -7.38
CA PRO A 49 -33.75 -0.34 -7.35
C PRO A 49 -34.80 0.47 -6.58
N ALA A 50 -34.34 1.37 -5.70
CA ALA A 50 -35.23 2.28 -4.99
C ALA A 50 -36.12 3.00 -6.01
N LYS A 51 -37.43 3.08 -5.74
CA LYS A 51 -38.36 3.83 -6.59
C LYS A 51 -37.80 5.24 -6.77
N PRO A 52 -37.60 5.72 -8.01
CA PRO A 52 -37.15 7.09 -8.22
C PRO A 52 -38.11 8.04 -7.48
N PRO A 53 -37.59 9.12 -6.85
CA PRO A 53 -38.46 10.09 -6.20
C PRO A 53 -39.47 10.58 -7.22
N ALA A 54 -40.74 10.65 -6.84
CA ALA A 54 -41.81 11.10 -7.71
C ALA A 54 -41.44 12.48 -8.26
N GLN A 55 -40.99 12.52 -9.51
CA GLN A 55 -40.84 13.77 -10.24
C GLN A 55 -42.26 14.19 -10.60
N HIS A 56 -42.85 15.04 -9.77
CA HIS A 56 -43.96 15.86 -10.22
C HIS A 56 -43.40 16.77 -11.30
N SER A 57 -43.58 16.37 -12.56
CA SER A 57 -43.48 17.31 -13.67
C SER A 57 -44.53 18.38 -13.41
N SER A 58 -44.10 19.58 -13.05
CA SER A 58 -44.93 20.77 -13.21
C SER A 58 -45.12 21.00 -14.71
N ALA A 59 -45.94 20.18 -15.35
CA ALA A 59 -46.47 20.46 -16.67
C ALA A 59 -47.43 21.64 -16.48
N GLU A 60 -46.94 22.84 -16.79
CA GLU A 60 -47.80 24.01 -16.96
C GLU A 60 -48.79 23.69 -18.09
N GLY A 61 -50.03 23.37 -17.74
CA GLY A 61 -51.12 23.46 -18.70
C GLY A 61 -51.25 24.92 -19.10
N LEU A 62 -51.00 25.23 -20.37
CA LEU A 62 -51.27 26.54 -20.93
C LEU A 62 -52.76 26.85 -20.73
N PRO A 63 -53.15 27.86 -19.93
CA PRO A 63 -54.53 28.31 -19.95
C PRO A 63 -54.82 28.83 -21.36
N PRO A 64 -55.97 28.48 -21.97
CA PRO A 64 -56.31 29.07 -23.24
C PRO A 64 -56.62 30.55 -23.01
N LEU A 65 -56.19 31.40 -23.95
CA LEU A 65 -56.71 32.74 -24.30
C LEU A 65 -55.64 33.87 -24.32
N PRO A 66 -55.85 34.91 -25.14
CA PRO A 66 -54.87 35.97 -25.34
C PRO A 66 -54.99 37.02 -24.23
N LEU A 67 -53.97 37.12 -23.38
CA LEU A 67 -53.82 38.22 -22.41
C LEU A 67 -52.34 38.65 -22.34
N PRO A 68 -52.07 39.93 -22.01
CA PRO A 68 -50.73 40.52 -22.13
C PRO A 68 -49.76 39.88 -21.14
N VAL A 69 -48.64 39.37 -21.67
CA VAL A 69 -47.61 38.64 -20.92
C VAL A 69 -46.86 39.60 -20.00
N VAL A 70 -47.13 39.54 -18.70
CA VAL A 70 -46.23 40.08 -17.67
C VAL A 70 -45.22 38.99 -17.30
N PRO A 71 -43.90 39.23 -17.36
CA PRO A 71 -42.91 38.20 -17.02
C PRO A 71 -43.03 37.83 -15.53
N LEU A 72 -43.52 36.63 -15.24
CA LEU A 72 -43.42 36.06 -13.90
C LEU A 72 -41.94 35.81 -13.60
N ARG A 73 -41.44 36.40 -12.51
CA ARG A 73 -40.07 36.23 -12.03
C ARG A 73 -39.88 34.78 -11.59
N ARG A 74 -39.41 33.92 -12.50
CA ARG A 74 -39.07 32.53 -12.21
C ARG A 74 -37.83 32.48 -11.33
N THR A 75 -37.99 32.04 -10.08
CA THR A 75 -36.90 31.49 -9.30
C THR A 75 -36.59 30.10 -9.84
N GLU A 76 -35.71 30.03 -10.86
CA GLU A 76 -35.09 28.75 -11.21
C GLU A 76 -34.32 28.26 -9.99
N LYS A 77 -34.75 27.13 -9.42
CA LYS A 77 -34.02 26.43 -8.38
C LYS A 77 -32.74 25.90 -9.02
N LYS A 78 -31.67 26.69 -8.98
CA LYS A 78 -30.35 26.27 -9.44
C LYS A 78 -30.02 24.96 -8.72
N ASN A 79 -29.90 23.87 -9.48
CA ASN A 79 -29.43 22.62 -8.93
C ASN A 79 -28.08 22.90 -8.26
N PRO A 80 -27.87 22.47 -7.01
CA PRO A 80 -26.57 22.63 -6.38
C PRO A 80 -25.49 22.00 -7.27
N PRO A 81 -24.27 22.56 -7.29
CA PRO A 81 -23.17 22.00 -8.07
C PRO A 81 -23.00 20.53 -7.71
N ARG A 82 -22.88 19.66 -8.73
CA ARG A 82 -22.67 18.24 -8.49
C ARG A 82 -21.34 18.05 -7.75
N PRO A 83 -21.32 17.28 -6.65
CA PRO A 83 -20.08 16.96 -5.97
C PRO A 83 -19.07 16.30 -6.91
N PRO A 84 -17.76 16.55 -6.76
CA PRO A 84 -16.73 15.92 -7.58
C PRO A 84 -16.78 14.39 -7.43
N VAL A 85 -16.43 13.68 -8.49
CA VAL A 85 -16.38 12.22 -8.49
C VAL A 85 -15.16 11.75 -7.69
N LEU A 86 -15.38 10.86 -6.73
CA LEU A 86 -14.32 10.24 -5.94
C LEU A 86 -14.08 8.79 -6.34
N ILE A 87 -15.17 8.04 -6.57
CA ILE A 87 -15.13 6.58 -6.80
C ILE A 87 -15.79 6.28 -8.15
N ALA A 88 -15.12 5.48 -8.98
CA ALA A 88 -15.75 4.83 -10.13
C ALA A 88 -15.76 3.31 -9.95
N LYS A 89 -16.96 2.74 -9.93
CA LYS A 89 -17.16 1.29 -9.89
C LYS A 89 -16.99 0.71 -11.29
N ILE A 90 -16.12 -0.28 -11.44
CA ILE A 90 -15.82 -0.94 -12.71
C ILE A 90 -17.00 -1.84 -13.10
N ALA A 91 -17.68 -1.47 -14.17
CA ALA A 91 -18.79 -2.21 -14.74
C ALA A 91 -18.28 -3.26 -15.75
N THR A 92 -18.67 -4.52 -15.54
CA THR A 92 -18.43 -5.63 -16.47
C THR A 92 -19.72 -6.05 -17.17
N GLN A 93 -19.63 -6.97 -18.14
CA GLN A 93 -20.80 -7.43 -18.90
C GLN A 93 -21.84 -8.14 -18.02
N ARG A 94 -21.41 -8.83 -16.96
CA ARG A 94 -22.29 -9.62 -16.09
C ARG A 94 -22.70 -8.79 -14.87
N GLN A 95 -23.81 -8.07 -14.98
CA GLN A 95 -24.32 -7.22 -13.90
C GLN A 95 -24.57 -7.98 -12.59
N SER A 96 -24.96 -9.25 -12.66
CA SER A 96 -25.15 -10.12 -11.49
C SER A 96 -23.87 -10.42 -10.71
N ASP A 97 -22.70 -10.10 -11.26
CA ASP A 97 -21.39 -10.29 -10.65
C ASP A 97 -20.92 -8.97 -10.00
N TRP A 98 -20.76 -7.90 -10.78
CA TRP A 98 -20.18 -6.65 -10.28
C TRP A 98 -21.16 -5.70 -9.58
N ALA A 99 -22.47 -5.84 -9.80
CA ALA A 99 -23.49 -4.96 -9.24
C ALA A 99 -24.42 -5.69 -8.25
N THR A 100 -23.86 -6.62 -7.48
CA THR A 100 -24.55 -7.34 -6.39
C THR A 100 -25.05 -6.39 -5.31
N ASN A 101 -24.21 -5.43 -4.92
CA ASN A 101 -24.53 -4.32 -4.04
C ASN A 101 -24.47 -3.01 -4.84
N PRO A 102 -25.52 -2.63 -5.60
CA PRO A 102 -25.43 -1.53 -6.56
C PRO A 102 -25.34 -0.14 -5.91
N SER A 103 -25.68 -0.01 -4.61
CA SER A 103 -25.67 1.28 -3.90
C SER A 103 -24.54 1.40 -2.86
N ASP A 104 -23.60 0.45 -2.81
CA ASP A 104 -22.50 0.41 -1.84
C ASP A 104 -21.68 1.72 -1.79
N ALA A 105 -21.02 2.11 -2.88
CA ALA A 105 -20.22 3.32 -2.94
C ALA A 105 -21.07 4.57 -2.67
N LYS A 106 -22.28 4.63 -3.24
CA LYS A 106 -23.21 5.74 -3.05
C LYS A 106 -23.64 5.90 -1.58
N ASN A 107 -23.94 4.79 -0.90
CA ASN A 107 -24.36 4.78 0.51
C ASN A 107 -23.20 5.13 1.43
N LEU A 108 -21.98 4.63 1.16
CA LEU A 108 -20.77 5.06 1.84
C LEU A 108 -20.58 6.59 1.72
N LEU A 109 -20.63 7.14 0.50
CA LEU A 109 -20.43 8.58 0.27
C LEU A 109 -21.56 9.41 0.91
N LYS A 110 -22.79 8.94 0.90
CA LYS A 110 -23.92 9.57 1.60
C LYS A 110 -23.70 9.59 3.12
N TRP A 111 -23.22 8.48 3.69
CA TRP A 111 -22.88 8.41 5.11
C TRP A 111 -21.72 9.35 5.44
N MET A 112 -20.67 9.39 4.62
CA MET A 112 -19.54 10.33 4.78
C MET A 112 -20.00 11.80 4.70
N ALA A 113 -20.90 12.13 3.78
CA ALA A 113 -21.47 13.49 3.68
C ALA A 113 -22.25 13.88 4.95
N LYS A 114 -22.98 12.92 5.56
CA LYS A 114 -23.73 13.15 6.79
C LYS A 114 -22.82 13.26 8.02
N THR A 115 -21.83 12.40 8.14
CA THR A 115 -21.03 12.22 9.37
C THR A 115 -19.77 13.09 9.37
N LEU A 116 -19.13 13.22 8.21
CA LEU A 116 -17.83 13.89 8.06
C LEU A 116 -17.95 15.25 7.33
N ASN A 117 -19.14 15.61 6.85
CA ASN A 117 -19.41 16.81 6.05
C ASN A 117 -18.53 16.92 4.78
N VAL A 118 -18.20 15.79 4.16
CA VAL A 118 -17.48 15.74 2.87
C VAL A 118 -18.40 15.27 1.76
N HIS A 119 -18.50 16.04 0.69
CA HIS A 119 -19.47 15.82 -0.39
C HIS A 119 -18.74 15.34 -1.65
N PHE A 120 -18.95 14.08 -2.01
CA PHE A 120 -18.42 13.44 -3.21
C PHE A 120 -19.52 12.66 -3.93
N SER A 121 -19.26 12.30 -5.19
CA SER A 121 -20.13 11.43 -5.98
C SER A 121 -19.40 10.18 -6.48
N ASP A 122 -20.19 9.16 -6.81
CA ASP A 122 -19.75 7.93 -7.46
C ASP A 122 -20.30 7.84 -8.90
N ILE A 123 -19.60 7.06 -9.73
CA ILE A 123 -20.06 6.70 -11.08
C ILE A 123 -19.80 5.22 -11.36
N ASN A 124 -20.49 4.66 -12.36
CA ASN A 124 -20.12 3.38 -12.97
C ASN A 124 -19.32 3.64 -14.25
N LEU A 125 -18.27 2.86 -14.46
CA LEU A 125 -17.36 3.02 -15.59
C LEU A 125 -17.10 1.65 -16.25
N PRO A 126 -17.29 1.49 -17.57
CA PRO A 126 -16.90 0.27 -18.27
C PRO A 126 -15.41 -0.05 -18.10
N GLU A 127 -15.06 -1.32 -17.94
CA GLU A 127 -13.68 -1.77 -17.73
C GLU A 127 -12.70 -1.31 -18.83
N ASN A 128 -13.16 -1.15 -20.06
CA ASN A 128 -12.34 -0.66 -21.18
C ASN A 128 -12.21 0.88 -21.26
N GLN A 129 -12.80 1.61 -20.32
CA GLN A 129 -12.81 3.09 -20.29
C GLN A 129 -12.07 3.67 -19.08
N ILE A 130 -11.13 2.92 -18.50
CA ILE A 130 -10.25 3.42 -17.42
C ILE A 130 -9.65 4.78 -17.80
N PRO A 131 -9.85 5.83 -16.98
CA PRO A 131 -9.34 7.16 -17.28
C PRO A 131 -7.82 7.17 -17.23
N SER A 132 -7.19 8.02 -18.04
CA SER A 132 -5.73 8.21 -18.01
C SER A 132 -5.29 9.11 -16.84
N ASP A 133 -6.13 10.07 -16.46
CA ASP A 133 -5.87 11.01 -15.37
C ASP A 133 -6.65 10.62 -14.10
N PRO A 134 -5.97 10.17 -13.03
CA PRO A 134 -6.62 9.86 -11.76
C PRO A 134 -7.16 11.09 -11.03
N LYS A 135 -6.94 12.31 -11.54
CA LYS A 135 -7.46 13.50 -10.88
C LYS A 135 -8.98 13.62 -10.94
N SER A 136 -9.58 13.16 -12.04
CA SER A 136 -11.02 13.20 -12.27
C SER A 136 -11.76 12.08 -11.56
N VAL A 137 -11.11 10.93 -11.42
CA VAL A 137 -11.60 9.75 -10.71
C VAL A 137 -10.42 9.17 -9.92
N PRO A 138 -10.30 9.48 -8.62
CA PRO A 138 -9.16 9.04 -7.80
C PRO A 138 -9.17 7.56 -7.43
N VAL A 139 -10.36 6.96 -7.37
CA VAL A 139 -10.55 5.57 -6.92
C VAL A 139 -11.28 4.78 -7.98
N LEU A 140 -10.67 3.70 -8.45
CA LEU A 140 -11.35 2.63 -9.16
C LEU A 140 -11.74 1.54 -8.16
N TYR A 141 -12.98 1.08 -8.25
CA TYR A 141 -13.53 0.08 -7.35
C TYR A 141 -14.05 -1.11 -8.14
N ARG A 142 -13.56 -2.31 -7.83
CA ARG A 142 -14.00 -3.57 -8.44
C ARG A 142 -14.46 -4.52 -7.34
N THR A 143 -15.67 -5.04 -7.52
CA THR A 143 -16.27 -6.07 -6.70
C THR A 143 -16.81 -7.17 -7.59
N GLY A 144 -16.96 -8.36 -7.04
CA GLY A 144 -17.57 -9.48 -7.74
C GLY A 144 -17.62 -10.74 -6.90
N HIS A 145 -18.33 -11.73 -7.43
CA HIS A 145 -18.41 -13.08 -6.91
C HIS A 145 -17.51 -14.06 -7.66
N ASP A 146 -17.36 -13.86 -8.97
CA ASP A 146 -16.71 -14.85 -9.83
C ASP A 146 -15.23 -14.54 -10.06
N ALA A 147 -14.51 -15.56 -10.53
CA ALA A 147 -13.16 -15.39 -11.03
C ALA A 147 -13.17 -14.46 -12.26
N PHE A 148 -12.15 -13.60 -12.34
CA PHE A 148 -11.97 -12.70 -13.48
C PHE A 148 -10.51 -12.65 -13.94
N SER A 149 -10.29 -12.00 -15.08
CA SER A 149 -8.97 -11.61 -15.55
C SER A 149 -9.07 -10.33 -16.36
N PHE A 150 -8.08 -9.45 -16.25
CA PHE A 150 -7.99 -8.27 -17.11
C PHE A 150 -7.38 -8.65 -18.47
N THR A 151 -7.86 -8.03 -19.54
CA THR A 151 -7.15 -8.14 -20.83
C THR A 151 -5.79 -7.44 -20.73
N PRO A 152 -4.79 -7.77 -21.58
CA PRO A 152 -3.51 -7.08 -21.58
C PRO A 152 -3.63 -5.55 -21.69
N GLU A 153 -4.57 -5.05 -22.49
CA GLU A 153 -4.79 -3.62 -22.70
C GLU A 153 -5.35 -2.94 -21.45
N VAL A 154 -6.35 -3.57 -20.80
CA VAL A 154 -6.91 -3.09 -19.53
C VAL A 154 -5.84 -3.07 -18.44
N ARG A 155 -5.04 -4.13 -18.34
CA ARG A 155 -3.95 -4.23 -17.36
C ARG A 155 -2.91 -3.14 -17.55
N GLN A 156 -2.52 -2.85 -18.80
CA GLN A 156 -1.59 -1.76 -19.10
C GLN A 156 -2.16 -0.38 -18.72
N ARG A 157 -3.45 -0.13 -18.99
CA ARG A 157 -4.12 1.12 -18.60
C ARG A 157 -4.22 1.27 -17.08
N LEU A 158 -4.62 0.20 -16.37
CA LEU A 158 -4.64 0.18 -14.91
C LEU A 158 -3.26 0.48 -14.34
N ARG A 159 -2.21 -0.17 -14.84
CA ARG A 159 -0.84 0.07 -14.39
C ARG A 159 -0.44 1.54 -14.54
N SER A 160 -0.70 2.14 -15.70
CA SER A 160 -0.43 3.57 -15.95
C SER A 160 -1.22 4.48 -15.00
N TYR A 161 -2.53 4.23 -14.85
CA TYR A 161 -3.41 4.96 -13.94
C TYR A 161 -2.92 4.92 -12.48
N LEU A 162 -2.47 3.75 -12.01
CA LEU A 162 -1.94 3.56 -10.66
C LEU A 162 -0.60 4.26 -10.44
N LEU A 163 0.31 4.21 -11.42
CA LEU A 163 1.58 4.95 -11.39
C LEU A 163 1.38 6.47 -11.37
N ASN A 164 0.31 6.97 -12.02
CA ASN A 164 -0.04 8.40 -12.03
C ASN A 164 -0.76 8.87 -10.76
N GLY A 165 -0.90 8.02 -9.73
CA GLY A 165 -1.46 8.37 -8.43
C GLY A 165 -2.92 7.93 -8.20
N GLY A 166 -3.52 7.18 -9.13
CA GLY A 166 -4.84 6.57 -8.92
C GLY A 166 -4.79 5.39 -7.96
N ALA A 167 -5.93 4.99 -7.40
CA ALA A 167 -6.03 3.81 -6.54
C ALA A 167 -6.99 2.77 -7.13
N LEU A 168 -6.70 1.49 -6.91
CA LEU A 168 -7.59 0.38 -7.25
C LEU A 168 -7.98 -0.36 -5.97
N ILE A 169 -9.27 -0.44 -5.69
CA ILE A 169 -9.85 -1.25 -4.63
C ILE A 169 -10.49 -2.46 -5.28
N MET A 170 -10.10 -3.64 -4.83
CA MET A 170 -10.75 -4.91 -5.13
C MET A 170 -11.34 -5.47 -3.84
N GLU A 171 -12.54 -6.03 -3.90
CA GLU A 171 -13.11 -6.70 -2.74
C GLU A 171 -13.91 -7.93 -3.17
N ALA A 172 -13.73 -9.01 -2.41
CA ALA A 172 -14.42 -10.26 -2.64
C ALA A 172 -15.81 -10.20 -1.98
N CYS A 173 -16.83 -9.83 -2.76
CA CYS A 173 -18.19 -9.76 -2.26
C CYS A 173 -18.63 -11.14 -1.74
N CYS A 174 -19.34 -11.19 -0.63
CA CYS A 174 -19.67 -12.40 0.14
C CYS A 174 -18.45 -13.27 0.48
N GLY A 175 -17.24 -12.71 0.56
CA GLY A 175 -16.03 -13.48 0.83
C GLY A 175 -15.70 -14.52 -0.23
N ARG A 176 -16.08 -14.27 -1.49
CA ARG A 176 -15.97 -15.25 -2.59
C ARG A 176 -14.54 -15.64 -2.91
N THR A 177 -14.28 -16.93 -2.83
CA THR A 177 -12.96 -17.55 -3.05
C THR A 177 -12.46 -17.31 -4.47
N ALA A 178 -13.31 -17.55 -5.47
CA ALA A 178 -12.95 -17.40 -6.88
C ALA A 178 -12.52 -15.97 -7.23
N PHE A 179 -13.24 -14.96 -6.71
CA PHE A 179 -12.86 -13.56 -6.87
C PHE A 179 -11.54 -13.27 -6.15
N ALA A 180 -11.41 -13.66 -4.87
CA ALA A 180 -10.23 -13.38 -4.06
C ALA A 180 -8.93 -13.90 -4.70
N GLU A 181 -8.93 -15.16 -5.15
CA GLU A 181 -7.78 -15.75 -5.83
C GLU A 181 -7.46 -15.04 -7.14
N SER A 182 -8.49 -14.68 -7.93
CA SER A 182 -8.29 -13.98 -9.20
C SER A 182 -7.77 -12.55 -9.01
N ALA A 183 -8.25 -11.84 -7.98
CA ALA A 183 -7.75 -10.52 -7.60
C ALA A 183 -6.27 -10.59 -7.24
N LEU A 184 -5.84 -11.56 -6.43
CA LEU A 184 -4.43 -11.71 -6.08
C LEU A 184 -3.55 -12.07 -7.30
N ARG A 185 -4.05 -12.92 -8.21
CA ARG A 185 -3.36 -13.19 -9.48
C ARG A 185 -3.19 -11.92 -10.32
N GLU A 186 -4.24 -11.10 -10.44
CA GLU A 186 -4.18 -9.83 -11.18
C GLU A 186 -3.29 -8.78 -10.50
N MET A 187 -3.25 -8.72 -9.16
CA MET A 187 -2.30 -7.88 -8.43
C MET A 187 -0.86 -8.19 -8.82
N ARG A 188 -0.48 -9.48 -8.84
CA ARG A 188 0.86 -9.92 -9.26
C ARG A 188 1.14 -9.63 -10.73
N ALA A 189 0.14 -9.75 -11.59
CA ALA A 189 0.28 -9.44 -13.01
C ALA A 189 0.39 -7.92 -13.28
N LEU A 190 -0.26 -7.08 -12.47
CA LEU A 190 -0.21 -5.62 -12.58
C LEU A 190 1.18 -5.07 -12.23
N PHE A 191 1.81 -5.61 -11.17
CA PHE A 191 3.16 -5.22 -10.74
C PHE A 191 4.04 -6.44 -10.40
N PRO A 192 4.58 -7.15 -11.42
CA PRO A 192 5.45 -8.30 -11.20
C PRO A 192 6.71 -7.97 -10.37
N GLU A 193 7.14 -6.72 -10.41
CA GLU A 193 8.30 -6.21 -9.69
C GLU A 193 8.00 -5.75 -8.25
N ARG A 194 6.71 -5.70 -7.84
CA ARG A 194 6.28 -5.29 -6.50
C ARG A 194 5.36 -6.37 -5.90
N PRO A 195 5.87 -7.23 -5.00
CA PRO A 195 5.07 -8.31 -4.43
C PRO A 195 3.92 -7.75 -3.58
N PRO A 196 2.70 -8.32 -3.68
CA PRO A 196 1.63 -8.02 -2.75
C PRO A 196 1.99 -8.43 -1.32
N TYR A 197 1.43 -7.73 -0.33
CA TYR A 197 1.69 -7.99 1.08
C TYR A 197 0.42 -7.79 1.91
N ARG A 198 0.38 -8.33 3.14
CA ARG A 198 -0.73 -8.05 4.06
C ARG A 198 -0.49 -6.77 4.84
N LEU A 199 -1.49 -5.88 4.84
CA LEU A 199 -1.44 -4.68 5.65
C LEU A 199 -1.44 -5.08 7.13
N ALA A 200 -0.47 -4.56 7.86
CA ALA A 200 -0.40 -4.66 9.31
C ALA A 200 -1.27 -3.57 9.96
N ASN A 201 -1.57 -3.76 11.25
CA ASN A 201 -2.41 -2.83 12.00
C ASN A 201 -1.82 -1.41 12.09
N ASP A 202 -0.50 -1.23 11.96
CA ASP A 202 0.14 0.11 11.92
C ASP A 202 -0.03 0.84 10.57
N HIS A 203 -0.77 0.24 9.63
CA HIS A 203 -1.03 0.84 8.33
C HIS A 203 -2.00 2.04 8.46
N PRO A 204 -1.79 3.17 7.74
CA PRO A 204 -2.63 4.36 7.87
C PRO A 204 -4.08 4.13 7.49
N LEU A 205 -4.38 3.10 6.69
CA LEU A 205 -5.76 2.65 6.43
C LEU A 205 -6.59 2.50 7.72
N PHE A 206 -5.98 2.15 8.85
CA PHE A 206 -6.69 1.94 10.11
C PHE A 206 -6.69 3.18 11.02
N HIS A 207 -6.01 4.26 10.61
CA HIS A 207 -5.79 5.46 11.44
C HIS A 207 -5.97 6.80 10.70
N SER A 208 -6.31 6.81 9.41
CA SER A 208 -6.30 8.03 8.58
C SER A 208 -7.36 9.07 8.93
N TYR A 209 -8.49 8.66 9.50
CA TYR A 209 -9.54 9.57 9.98
C TYR A 209 -10.13 9.07 11.30
N PHE A 210 -10.59 7.83 11.33
CA PHE A 210 -10.92 7.07 12.53
C PHE A 210 -9.71 6.27 12.97
N ASP A 211 -9.47 6.24 14.28
CA ASP A 211 -8.54 5.30 14.91
C ASP A 211 -9.27 3.97 15.20
N ILE A 212 -9.17 3.02 14.26
CA ILE A 212 -9.87 1.73 14.32
C ILE A 212 -9.05 0.78 15.19
N LYS A 213 -9.39 0.73 16.48
CA LYS A 213 -8.69 -0.13 17.46
C LYS A 213 -9.03 -1.61 17.33
N GLU A 214 -10.27 -1.90 16.92
CA GLU A 214 -10.77 -3.26 16.77
C GLU A 214 -11.48 -3.43 15.43
N ILE A 215 -10.99 -4.38 14.64
CA ILE A 215 -11.60 -4.78 13.36
C ILE A 215 -12.52 -5.96 13.64
N ASN A 216 -13.83 -5.76 13.49
CA ASN A 216 -14.82 -6.77 13.79
C ASN A 216 -15.48 -7.33 12.52
N TYR A 217 -15.80 -8.62 12.58
CA TYR A 217 -16.37 -9.39 11.49
C TYR A 217 -17.74 -9.94 11.83
N ARG A 218 -18.58 -10.10 10.81
CA ARG A 218 -19.90 -10.73 10.96
C ARG A 218 -19.75 -12.21 11.36
N PRO A 219 -20.77 -12.82 12.01
CA PRO A 219 -20.72 -14.20 12.46
C PRO A 219 -20.35 -15.22 11.36
N THR A 220 -20.81 -14.99 10.13
CA THR A 220 -20.51 -15.88 8.99
C THR A 220 -19.05 -15.81 8.58
N ALA A 221 -18.43 -14.62 8.59
CA ALA A 221 -17.00 -14.45 8.33
C ALA A 221 -16.15 -15.10 9.43
N LEU A 222 -16.53 -14.94 10.71
CA LEU A 222 -15.86 -15.61 11.82
C LEU A 222 -15.90 -17.15 11.68
N LYS A 223 -17.05 -17.71 11.30
CA LYS A 223 -17.18 -19.15 11.00
C LYS A 223 -16.34 -19.59 9.80
N ALA A 224 -16.11 -18.68 8.85
CA ALA A 224 -15.25 -18.92 7.70
C ALA A 224 -13.76 -18.76 8.00
N GLY A 225 -13.38 -18.32 9.21
CA GLY A 225 -11.98 -18.20 9.63
C GLY A 225 -11.47 -16.77 9.73
N ALA A 226 -12.34 -15.75 9.60
CA ALA A 226 -11.96 -14.39 9.97
C ALA A 226 -11.62 -14.31 11.46
N ARG A 227 -10.67 -13.44 11.81
CA ARG A 227 -10.25 -13.20 13.19
C ARG A 227 -10.40 -11.72 13.50
N ASN A 228 -11.13 -11.39 14.57
CA ASN A 228 -11.20 -10.00 15.01
C ASN A 228 -9.79 -9.44 15.27
N GLY A 229 -9.56 -8.20 14.84
CA GLY A 229 -8.26 -7.53 14.91
C GLY A 229 -7.26 -7.89 13.80
N ASP A 230 -7.54 -8.90 12.97
CA ASP A 230 -6.78 -9.16 11.74
C ASP A 230 -7.41 -8.34 10.61
N PRO A 231 -6.69 -7.40 9.96
CA PRO A 231 -7.28 -6.63 8.88
C PRO A 231 -7.67 -7.43 7.65
N ALA A 232 -6.98 -8.54 7.35
CA ALA A 232 -7.18 -9.33 6.14
C ALA A 232 -7.24 -8.50 4.83
N VAL A 233 -6.44 -7.43 4.75
CA VAL A 233 -6.29 -6.60 3.54
C VAL A 233 -4.93 -6.84 2.91
N ILE A 234 -4.91 -7.05 1.60
CA ILE A 234 -3.69 -7.21 0.80
C ILE A 234 -3.43 -5.91 0.02
N GLY A 235 -2.18 -5.45 0.01
CA GLY A 235 -1.75 -4.22 -0.64
C GLY A 235 -0.67 -4.42 -1.69
N ILE A 236 -0.56 -3.47 -2.63
CA ILE A 236 0.67 -3.18 -3.38
C ILE A 236 1.03 -1.72 -3.17
N ASP A 237 2.26 -1.47 -2.73
CA ASP A 237 2.81 -0.13 -2.58
C ASP A 237 3.44 0.36 -3.88
N ILE A 238 3.15 1.60 -4.27
CA ILE A 238 3.89 2.39 -5.26
C ILE A 238 4.51 3.57 -4.54
N GLY A 239 5.84 3.57 -4.43
CA GLY A 239 6.52 4.48 -3.52
C GLY A 239 6.12 4.20 -2.06
N CYS A 240 5.72 5.25 -1.34
CA CYS A 240 5.20 5.18 0.04
C CYS A 240 3.68 5.03 0.15
N ARG A 241 2.98 4.87 -0.98
CA ARG A 241 1.52 4.79 -1.04
C ARG A 241 1.07 3.39 -1.45
N THR A 242 0.15 2.79 -0.69
CA THR A 242 -0.59 1.62 -1.14
C THR A 242 -1.54 2.03 -2.25
N ALA A 243 -1.25 1.57 -3.46
CA ALA A 243 -1.98 1.94 -4.68
C ALA A 243 -3.07 0.94 -5.04
N VAL A 244 -2.88 -0.33 -4.66
CA VAL A 244 -3.85 -1.40 -4.88
C VAL A 244 -4.22 -2.00 -3.54
N PHE A 245 -5.51 -2.12 -3.26
CA PHE A 245 -6.07 -2.76 -2.09
C PHE A 245 -6.92 -3.94 -2.53
N MET A 246 -6.79 -5.06 -1.83
CA MET A 246 -7.66 -6.21 -1.96
C MET A 246 -8.19 -6.59 -0.59
N PHE A 247 -9.50 -6.43 -0.39
CA PHE A 247 -10.21 -6.88 0.80
C PHE A 247 -10.62 -8.33 0.59
N ARG A 248 -10.11 -9.22 1.45
CA ARG A 248 -10.47 -10.64 1.44
C ARG A 248 -11.93 -10.85 1.87
N TRP A 249 -12.38 -10.10 2.86
CA TRP A 249 -13.74 -10.14 3.39
C TRP A 249 -14.56 -8.98 2.81
N ASP A 250 -15.86 -9.20 2.68
CA ASP A 250 -16.76 -8.24 2.05
C ASP A 250 -16.86 -6.94 2.88
N VAL A 251 -16.52 -5.81 2.24
CA VAL A 251 -16.76 -4.45 2.77
C VAL A 251 -18.02 -3.80 2.18
N SER A 252 -18.42 -4.22 0.98
CA SER A 252 -19.53 -3.66 0.21
C SER A 252 -20.89 -3.88 0.87
N CYS A 253 -21.14 -5.03 1.51
CA CYS A 253 -22.36 -5.25 2.31
C CYS A 253 -22.51 -4.22 3.43
N GLY A 254 -21.38 -3.88 4.07
CA GLY A 254 -21.35 -2.89 5.14
C GLY A 254 -21.54 -1.47 4.62
N TRP A 255 -20.94 -1.15 3.48
CA TRP A 255 -21.14 0.13 2.78
C TRP A 255 -22.58 0.32 2.29
N ASP A 256 -23.22 -0.76 1.86
CA ASP A 256 -24.62 -0.77 1.42
C ASP A 256 -25.63 -0.89 2.59
N GLU A 257 -25.14 -0.90 3.83
CA GLU A 257 -25.93 -1.01 5.07
C GLU A 257 -26.85 -2.24 5.12
N GLN A 258 -26.49 -3.34 4.46
CA GLN A 258 -27.30 -4.57 4.44
C GLN A 258 -27.08 -5.38 5.73
N PRO A 259 -28.08 -5.52 6.62
CA PRO A 259 -27.96 -6.36 7.80
C PRO A 259 -28.08 -7.85 7.46
N ASP A 260 -27.51 -8.71 8.31
CA ASP A 260 -27.75 -10.15 8.20
C ASP A 260 -29.24 -10.47 8.50
N SER A 261 -29.80 -11.41 7.74
CA SER A 261 -31.18 -11.88 7.83
C SER A 261 -31.27 -13.39 7.52
N GLU A 262 -32.48 -13.94 7.48
CA GLU A 262 -32.70 -15.33 7.04
C GLU A 262 -32.31 -15.55 5.57
N HIS A 263 -32.37 -14.50 4.74
CA HIS A 263 -32.18 -14.57 3.29
C HIS A 263 -30.88 -13.89 2.81
N HIS A 264 -30.10 -13.30 3.72
CA HIS A 264 -28.85 -12.63 3.40
C HIS A 264 -27.89 -12.80 4.58
N ARG A 265 -26.70 -13.38 4.35
CA ARG A 265 -25.67 -13.52 5.39
C ARG A 265 -24.32 -13.17 4.80
N CYS A 266 -23.84 -11.97 5.10
CA CYS A 266 -22.62 -11.51 4.46
C CYS A 266 -21.37 -12.07 5.17
N MET A 267 -20.45 -12.62 4.38
CA MET A 267 -19.13 -13.02 4.85
C MET A 267 -18.18 -11.81 4.76
N GLY A 268 -18.39 -10.86 5.67
CA GLY A 268 -17.76 -9.55 5.63
C GLY A 268 -17.48 -8.94 6.99
N TYR A 269 -17.00 -7.70 6.95
CA TYR A 269 -16.84 -6.87 8.13
C TYR A 269 -18.21 -6.48 8.71
N GLU A 270 -18.25 -6.15 10.00
CA GLU A 270 -19.41 -5.48 10.59
C GLU A 270 -19.69 -4.15 9.88
N ILE A 271 -20.95 -3.71 9.89
CA ILE A 271 -21.39 -2.50 9.14
C ILE A 271 -20.58 -1.27 9.58
N GLU A 272 -20.41 -1.06 10.87
CA GLU A 272 -19.67 0.10 11.39
C GLU A 272 -18.17 0.02 11.06
N THR A 273 -17.54 -1.15 11.23
CA THR A 273 -16.15 -1.38 10.82
C THR A 273 -15.96 -1.11 9.33
N ALA A 274 -16.85 -1.61 8.47
CA ALA A 274 -16.80 -1.39 7.02
C ALA A 274 -16.91 0.10 6.66
N LYS A 275 -17.83 0.85 7.28
CA LYS A 275 -17.98 2.29 7.07
C LYS A 275 -16.74 3.08 7.49
N GLN A 276 -16.18 2.77 8.66
CA GLN A 276 -14.95 3.40 9.15
C GLN A 276 -13.76 3.10 8.23
N LEU A 277 -13.60 1.84 7.80
CA LEU A 277 -12.60 1.45 6.81
C LEU A 277 -12.80 2.20 5.49
N GLY A 278 -14.04 2.33 5.02
CA GLY A 278 -14.37 3.09 3.81
C GLY A 278 -13.98 4.56 3.93
N ALA A 279 -14.35 5.24 5.02
CA ALA A 279 -13.95 6.62 5.26
C ALA A 279 -12.43 6.79 5.36
N ASN A 280 -11.75 5.93 6.12
CA ASN A 280 -10.29 5.98 6.23
C ASN A 280 -9.62 5.74 4.88
N LEU A 281 -10.10 4.79 4.09
CA LEU A 281 -9.56 4.49 2.75
C LEU A 281 -9.69 5.70 1.82
N MET A 282 -10.85 6.36 1.83
CA MET A 282 -11.06 7.58 1.05
C MET A 282 -10.18 8.75 1.54
N ALA A 283 -10.04 8.92 2.85
CA ALA A 283 -9.15 9.93 3.44
C ALA A 283 -7.68 9.65 3.10
N TYR A 284 -7.25 8.40 3.22
CA TYR A 284 -5.91 7.94 2.88
C TYR A 284 -5.58 8.23 1.42
N ILE A 285 -6.41 7.75 0.49
CA ILE A 285 -6.17 7.91 -0.95
C ILE A 285 -6.16 9.38 -1.34
N SER A 286 -7.09 10.18 -0.80
CA SER A 286 -7.16 11.62 -1.09
C SER A 286 -5.92 12.37 -0.61
N SER A 287 -5.41 12.04 0.58
CA SER A 287 -4.20 12.65 1.15
C SER A 287 -2.95 12.24 0.38
N GLU A 288 -2.77 10.94 0.12
CA GLU A 288 -1.58 10.41 -0.56
C GLU A 288 -1.56 10.73 -2.07
N ARG A 289 -2.70 11.04 -2.68
CA ARG A 289 -2.74 11.52 -4.08
C ARG A 289 -1.96 12.84 -4.26
N SER A 290 -2.10 13.76 -3.31
CA SER A 290 -1.38 15.05 -3.34
C SER A 290 0.13 14.82 -3.19
N ALA A 291 0.53 13.80 -2.43
CA ALA A 291 1.91 13.35 -2.24
C ALA A 291 2.53 12.66 -3.47
N ALA A 292 1.71 12.04 -4.32
CA ALA A 292 2.18 11.34 -5.52
C ALA A 292 2.59 12.28 -6.68
N LEU A 293 2.02 13.48 -6.74
CA LEU A 293 2.25 14.43 -7.85
C LEU A 293 3.71 14.93 -7.95
N PRO A 294 4.39 15.34 -6.86
CA PRO A 294 5.80 15.75 -6.90
C PRO A 294 6.78 14.60 -7.22
N LEU A 295 6.42 13.36 -6.86
CA LEU A 295 7.30 12.19 -6.98
C LEU A 295 7.49 11.74 -8.43
N SER A 296 6.50 11.98 -9.30
CA SER A 296 6.63 11.73 -10.74
C SER A 296 7.72 12.57 -11.41
N GLN A 297 8.23 13.61 -10.73
CA GLN A 297 9.26 14.52 -11.19
C GLN A 297 10.56 14.40 -10.37
N ALA A 298 10.69 13.38 -9.51
CA ALA A 298 11.87 13.21 -8.69
C ALA A 298 13.13 13.11 -9.56
N LEU A 299 14.10 13.98 -9.30
CA LEU A 299 15.37 14.00 -10.01
C LEU A 299 16.16 12.75 -9.64
N GLN A 300 16.30 11.83 -10.60
CA GLN A 300 17.25 10.73 -10.48
C GLN A 300 18.58 11.21 -11.06
N PHE A 301 19.59 11.30 -10.20
CA PHE A 301 20.96 11.60 -10.63
C PHE A 301 21.56 10.36 -11.28
N ILE A 302 22.24 10.54 -12.42
CA ILE A 302 22.91 9.47 -13.16
C ILE A 302 24.38 9.84 -13.26
N ASP A 303 25.26 8.85 -13.11
CA ASP A 303 26.69 9.03 -13.30
C ASP A 303 27.02 9.42 -14.75
N ALA A 304 27.77 10.52 -14.93
CA ALA A 304 28.31 10.89 -16.24
C ALA A 304 29.34 9.85 -16.75
N GLU A 305 30.14 9.29 -15.83
CA GLU A 305 31.11 8.24 -16.10
C GLU A 305 30.78 6.96 -15.33
N LYS A 306 30.71 5.84 -16.04
CA LYS A 306 30.34 4.52 -15.49
C LYS A 306 31.43 3.86 -14.64
N THR A 307 32.61 4.47 -14.51
CA THR A 307 33.70 3.92 -13.69
C THR A 307 33.41 4.13 -12.21
N LYS A 308 33.41 3.04 -11.44
CA LYS A 308 33.20 3.05 -9.98
C LYS A 308 34.47 3.27 -9.17
N SER A 309 35.64 3.19 -9.81
CA SER A 309 36.93 3.33 -9.13
C SER A 309 37.06 4.70 -8.45
N GLY A 310 37.43 4.71 -7.17
CA GLY A 310 37.60 5.94 -6.39
C GLY A 310 36.30 6.65 -5.99
N LYS A 311 35.13 6.04 -6.23
CA LYS A 311 33.82 6.56 -5.81
C LYS A 311 33.28 5.77 -4.63
N PHE A 312 32.65 6.46 -3.69
CA PHE A 312 31.88 5.84 -2.62
C PHE A 312 30.59 5.22 -3.19
N VAL A 313 30.34 3.96 -2.82
CA VAL A 313 29.22 3.16 -3.32
C VAL A 313 28.37 2.73 -2.14
N VAL A 314 27.06 2.97 -2.23
CA VAL A 314 26.06 2.46 -1.29
C VAL A 314 25.23 1.41 -2.00
N ALA A 315 25.29 0.17 -1.52
CA ALA A 315 24.55 -0.92 -2.13
C ALA A 315 23.21 -1.14 -1.42
N GLN A 316 22.10 -1.03 -2.15
CA GLN A 316 20.78 -1.35 -1.64
C GLN A 316 20.57 -2.88 -1.63
N ALA A 317 20.32 -3.42 -0.45
CA ALA A 317 20.05 -4.84 -0.28
C ALA A 317 18.69 -5.23 -0.88
N LYS A 318 18.71 -6.29 -1.69
CA LYS A 318 17.54 -7.01 -2.16
C LYS A 318 17.33 -8.24 -1.30
N TYR A 319 16.15 -8.32 -0.70
CA TYR A 319 15.69 -9.44 0.12
C TYR A 319 14.25 -9.80 -0.23
N HIS A 320 13.75 -10.90 0.32
CA HIS A 320 12.35 -11.28 0.17
C HIS A 320 11.41 -10.32 0.93
N GLY A 321 10.84 -9.34 0.22
CA GLY A 321 9.94 -8.32 0.79
C GLY A 321 9.93 -7.04 -0.06
N LEU A 322 9.38 -5.95 0.47
CA LEU A 322 9.45 -4.62 -0.18
C LEU A 322 10.77 -3.93 0.20
N TRP A 323 11.82 -4.24 -0.54
CA TRP A 323 13.14 -3.64 -0.35
C TRP A 323 13.33 -2.34 -1.15
N LYS A 324 12.42 -2.03 -2.09
CA LYS A 324 12.36 -0.80 -2.90
C LYS A 324 11.16 0.07 -2.51
N CYS A 325 11.28 0.75 -1.38
CA CYS A 325 10.25 1.69 -0.93
C CYS A 325 10.23 2.96 -1.77
N ARG A 326 11.39 3.51 -2.16
CA ARG A 326 11.48 4.70 -3.01
C ARG A 326 12.64 4.66 -4.02
N ASP A 327 12.51 5.41 -5.11
CA ASP A 327 13.37 5.30 -6.29
C ASP A 327 14.48 6.37 -6.37
N ALA A 328 14.29 7.57 -5.80
CA ALA A 328 15.25 8.67 -5.88
C ALA A 328 16.03 8.93 -4.57
N GLY A 329 15.59 8.41 -3.42
CA GLY A 329 16.03 8.85 -2.10
C GLY A 329 17.51 8.66 -1.85
N LEU A 330 18.05 7.49 -2.20
CA LEU A 330 19.49 7.25 -2.11
C LEU A 330 20.30 8.18 -3.03
N SER A 331 19.88 8.39 -4.27
CA SER A 331 20.60 9.29 -5.19
C SER A 331 20.59 10.74 -4.70
N MET A 332 19.50 11.19 -4.08
CA MET A 332 19.41 12.52 -3.49
C MET A 332 20.25 12.66 -2.21
N LEU A 333 20.28 11.61 -1.38
CA LEU A 333 21.17 11.55 -0.23
C LEU A 333 22.64 11.60 -0.67
N LEU A 334 23.03 10.79 -1.66
CA LEU A 334 24.38 10.76 -2.20
C LEU A 334 24.79 12.09 -2.81
N ASN A 335 23.85 12.78 -3.48
CA ASN A 335 24.07 14.15 -3.95
C ASN A 335 24.33 15.12 -2.79
N SER A 336 23.51 15.07 -1.73
CA SER A 336 23.73 15.90 -0.55
C SER A 336 25.07 15.61 0.14
N PHE A 337 25.44 14.33 0.21
CA PHE A 337 26.72 13.88 0.75
C PHE A 337 27.91 14.38 -0.08
N HIS A 338 27.84 14.24 -1.42
CA HIS A 338 28.85 14.76 -2.33
C HIS A 338 28.98 16.27 -2.20
N GLU A 339 27.86 17.00 -2.18
CA GLU A 339 27.88 18.46 -2.09
C GLU A 339 28.51 18.97 -0.79
N GLN A 340 28.26 18.29 0.33
CA GLN A 340 28.76 18.70 1.65
C GLN A 340 30.21 18.25 1.90
N THR A 341 30.59 17.06 1.46
CA THR A 341 31.90 16.45 1.80
C THR A 341 32.91 16.51 0.66
N LYS A 342 32.45 16.78 -0.57
CA LYS A 342 33.23 16.69 -1.83
C LYS A 342 33.81 15.30 -2.11
N THR A 343 33.35 14.28 -1.38
CA THR A 343 33.67 12.88 -1.64
C THR A 343 33.02 12.43 -2.96
N PRO A 344 33.76 11.86 -3.92
CA PRO A 344 33.17 11.30 -5.12
C PRO A 344 32.22 10.15 -4.78
N VAL A 345 31.03 10.13 -5.39
CA VAL A 345 30.01 9.08 -5.17
C VAL A 345 29.59 8.45 -6.49
N CYS A 346 29.10 7.22 -6.44
CA CYS A 346 28.35 6.60 -7.52
C CYS A 346 26.87 6.89 -7.31
N PHE A 347 26.25 7.65 -8.19
CA PHE A 347 24.82 7.99 -8.11
C PHE A 347 23.93 6.83 -8.56
N GLU A 348 24.43 6.00 -9.46
CA GLU A 348 23.74 4.77 -9.87
C GLU A 348 23.58 3.84 -8.67
N ARG A 349 22.33 3.47 -8.41
CA ARG A 349 21.97 2.55 -7.35
C ARG A 349 22.57 1.17 -7.62
N GLU A 350 23.48 0.75 -6.75
CA GLU A 350 23.95 -0.62 -6.75
C GLU A 350 22.95 -1.51 -5.99
N GLU A 351 22.36 -2.50 -6.67
CA GLU A 351 21.46 -3.46 -6.06
C GLU A 351 22.18 -4.79 -5.83
N VAL A 352 22.10 -5.32 -4.61
CA VAL A 352 22.78 -6.57 -4.25
C VAL A 352 21.82 -7.51 -3.51
N ALA A 353 21.67 -8.74 -4.00
CA ALA A 353 20.90 -9.75 -3.28
C ALA A 353 21.66 -10.16 -2.01
N LEU A 354 20.99 -10.22 -0.86
CA LEU A 354 21.62 -10.64 0.40
C LEU A 354 22.16 -12.07 0.35
N SER A 355 21.61 -12.93 -0.51
CA SER A 355 22.10 -14.29 -0.77
C SER A 355 23.32 -14.36 -1.70
N SER A 356 23.77 -13.23 -2.25
CA SER A 356 24.91 -13.17 -3.16
C SER A 356 26.22 -12.92 -2.41
N ASN A 357 27.29 -13.60 -2.81
CA ASN A 357 28.64 -13.34 -2.28
C ASN A 357 29.17 -11.94 -2.62
N ARG A 358 28.55 -11.24 -3.59
CA ARG A 358 28.91 -9.86 -3.92
C ARG A 358 28.76 -8.89 -2.74
N ILE A 359 27.99 -9.25 -1.71
CA ILE A 359 27.89 -8.41 -0.51
C ILE A 359 29.24 -8.22 0.19
N PHE A 360 30.15 -9.20 0.09
CA PHE A 360 31.47 -9.15 0.74
C PHE A 360 32.43 -8.17 0.06
N ASP A 361 32.13 -7.72 -1.16
CA ASP A 361 32.91 -6.72 -1.89
C ASP A 361 32.46 -5.28 -1.58
N LEU A 362 31.43 -5.11 -0.75
CA LEU A 362 30.74 -3.83 -0.56
C LEU A 362 30.99 -3.29 0.85
N PRO A 363 31.50 -2.06 1.00
CA PRO A 363 31.82 -1.51 2.32
C PRO A 363 30.56 -1.17 3.14
N LEU A 364 29.46 -0.82 2.46
CA LEU A 364 28.21 -0.41 3.09
C LEU A 364 27.00 -0.98 2.35
N ILE A 365 26.12 -1.63 3.11
CA ILE A 365 24.81 -2.10 2.66
C ILE A 365 23.72 -1.22 3.27
N TYR A 366 22.83 -0.72 2.42
CA TYR A 366 21.61 -0.04 2.83
C TYR A 366 20.40 -0.97 2.78
N LEU A 367 19.61 -1.01 3.85
CA LEU A 367 18.40 -1.81 3.97
C LEU A 367 17.19 -0.94 4.34
N THR A 368 16.04 -1.18 3.71
CA THR A 368 14.79 -0.47 4.01
C THR A 368 13.59 -1.35 3.75
N GLY A 369 12.45 -1.00 4.31
CA GLY A 369 11.17 -1.68 4.10
C GLY A 369 10.00 -1.00 4.79
N HIS A 370 8.78 -1.42 4.43
CA HIS A 370 7.54 -1.02 5.10
C HIS A 370 6.95 -2.14 5.97
N GLN A 371 7.15 -3.40 5.58
CA GLN A 371 6.51 -4.56 6.22
C GLN A 371 7.50 -5.37 7.04
N ASP A 372 6.95 -6.26 7.86
CA ASP A 372 7.71 -7.38 8.38
C ASP A 372 8.23 -8.26 7.22
N PHE A 373 9.40 -8.87 7.41
CA PHE A 373 10.08 -9.69 6.41
C PHE A 373 10.90 -10.79 7.09
N THR A 374 11.01 -11.95 6.44
CA THR A 374 11.83 -13.06 6.93
C THR A 374 12.95 -13.32 5.94
N LEU A 375 14.19 -13.32 6.42
CA LEU A 375 15.33 -13.68 5.59
C LEU A 375 15.40 -15.20 5.40
N THR A 376 15.76 -15.61 4.19
CA THR A 376 16.07 -17.00 3.89
C THR A 376 17.34 -17.45 4.63
N PRO A 377 17.56 -18.77 4.81
CA PRO A 377 18.78 -19.27 5.45
C PRO A 377 20.08 -18.76 4.79
N ALA A 378 20.10 -18.63 3.46
CA ALA A 378 21.26 -18.12 2.72
C ALA A 378 21.50 -16.63 2.99
N GLU A 379 20.44 -15.81 2.97
CA GLU A 379 20.54 -14.37 3.29
C GLU A 379 21.01 -14.15 4.74
N ARG A 380 20.51 -14.96 5.69
CA ARG A 380 20.95 -14.92 7.09
C ARG A 380 22.42 -15.26 7.24
N ALA A 381 22.87 -16.36 6.64
CA ALA A 381 24.26 -16.80 6.72
C ALA A 381 25.22 -15.74 6.16
N ASN A 382 24.90 -15.20 4.98
CA ASN A 382 25.69 -14.18 4.33
C ASN A 382 25.73 -12.87 5.12
N LEU A 383 24.59 -12.37 5.59
CA LEU A 383 24.54 -11.14 6.37
C LEU A 383 25.30 -11.28 7.70
N ALA A 384 25.20 -12.44 8.36
CA ALA A 384 25.97 -12.72 9.57
C ALA A 384 27.48 -12.71 9.31
N GLN A 385 27.91 -13.31 8.21
CA GLN A 385 29.31 -13.33 7.81
C GLN A 385 29.80 -11.93 7.43
N TYR A 386 29.01 -11.18 6.67
CA TYR A 386 29.31 -9.81 6.25
C TYR A 386 29.61 -8.90 7.45
N LEU A 387 28.72 -8.90 8.44
CA LEU A 387 28.88 -8.10 9.66
C LEU A 387 30.12 -8.53 10.48
N ARG A 388 30.41 -9.83 10.56
CA ARG A 388 31.62 -10.34 11.25
C ARG A 388 32.93 -10.03 10.52
N GLN A 389 32.86 -9.74 9.23
CA GLN A 389 34.02 -9.37 8.41
C GLN A 389 34.27 -7.85 8.37
N GLY A 390 33.53 -7.06 9.17
CA GLY A 390 33.67 -5.61 9.24
C GLY A 390 32.76 -4.85 8.26
N GLY A 391 31.84 -5.53 7.59
CA GLY A 391 30.84 -4.89 6.75
C GLY A 391 29.83 -4.07 7.58
N ILE A 392 29.40 -2.92 7.06
CA ILE A 392 28.47 -2.02 7.75
C ILE A 392 27.08 -2.12 7.11
N VAL A 393 26.05 -2.23 7.94
CA VAL A 393 24.65 -2.15 7.53
C VAL A 393 24.03 -0.86 8.05
N PHE A 394 23.54 -0.01 7.14
CA PHE A 394 22.65 1.08 7.46
C PHE A 394 21.21 0.72 7.11
N ALA A 395 20.33 0.66 8.10
CA ALA A 395 18.92 0.34 7.92
C ALA A 395 18.01 1.48 8.36
N GLU A 396 16.88 1.67 7.68
CA GLU A 396 15.82 2.57 8.15
C GLU A 396 14.43 1.99 7.89
N SER A 397 13.51 2.20 8.83
CA SER A 397 12.10 1.88 8.65
C SER A 397 11.45 2.93 7.76
N CYS A 398 11.27 2.66 6.48
CA CYS A 398 10.62 3.61 5.58
C CYS A 398 9.20 3.92 6.07
N CYS A 399 8.83 5.20 6.03
CA CYS A 399 7.62 5.75 6.64
C CYS A 399 7.50 5.53 8.17
N GLY A 400 8.56 5.11 8.86
CA GLY A 400 8.53 4.82 10.30
C GLY A 400 7.63 3.64 10.67
N ARG A 401 7.50 2.64 9.78
CA ARG A 401 6.68 1.44 9.99
C ARG A 401 7.27 0.55 11.07
N GLU A 402 6.45 0.20 12.06
CA GLU A 402 6.85 -0.64 13.19
C GLU A 402 7.02 -2.10 12.78
N SER A 403 6.24 -2.52 11.78
CA SER A 403 6.33 -3.87 11.22
C SER A 403 7.73 -4.19 10.67
N PHE A 404 8.36 -3.26 9.95
CA PHE A 404 9.73 -3.43 9.47
C PHE A 404 10.75 -3.44 10.62
N GLU A 405 10.60 -2.52 11.59
CA GLU A 405 11.47 -2.51 12.78
C GLU A 405 11.44 -3.84 13.52
N THR A 406 10.24 -4.39 13.72
CA THR A 406 10.03 -5.68 14.39
C THR A 406 10.73 -6.81 13.64
N GLY A 407 10.55 -6.87 12.32
CA GLY A 407 11.23 -7.84 11.46
C GLY A 407 12.74 -7.70 11.51
N PHE A 408 13.26 -6.47 11.38
CA PHE A 408 14.70 -6.19 11.39
C PHE A 408 15.35 -6.62 12.70
N ARG A 409 14.74 -6.28 13.86
CA ARG A 409 15.24 -6.70 15.18
C ARG A 409 15.23 -8.21 15.34
N ARG A 410 14.16 -8.89 14.90
CA ARG A 410 14.08 -10.36 14.93
C ARG A 410 15.18 -11.02 14.10
N GLU A 411 15.39 -10.54 12.87
CA GLU A 411 16.40 -11.10 11.98
C GLU A 411 17.81 -10.87 12.54
N LEU A 412 18.12 -9.68 13.08
CA LEU A 412 19.38 -9.40 13.77
C LEU A 412 19.62 -10.34 14.96
N ALA A 413 18.62 -10.50 15.83
CA ALA A 413 18.72 -11.41 16.97
C ALA A 413 18.95 -12.88 16.56
N THR A 414 18.44 -13.25 15.38
CA THR A 414 18.64 -14.60 14.80
C THR A 414 20.06 -14.78 14.26
N ILE A 415 20.62 -13.78 13.56
CA ILE A 415 21.94 -13.91 12.94
C ILE A 415 23.12 -13.61 13.88
N LEU A 416 22.87 -12.82 14.93
CA LEU A 416 23.84 -12.43 15.94
C LEU A 416 23.24 -12.64 17.36
N PRO A 417 23.12 -13.90 17.82
CA PRO A 417 22.56 -14.19 19.14
C PRO A 417 23.33 -13.47 20.25
N GLY A 418 22.61 -12.77 21.12
CA GLY A 418 23.19 -12.02 22.24
C GLY A 418 23.68 -10.61 21.91
N ALA A 419 23.75 -10.23 20.62
CA ALA A 419 24.04 -8.85 20.24
C ALA A 419 22.84 -7.95 20.51
N GLN A 420 23.08 -6.76 21.05
CA GLN A 420 22.03 -5.81 21.39
C GLN A 420 22.10 -4.59 20.47
N LEU A 421 20.95 -4.25 19.89
CA LEU A 421 20.76 -3.04 19.11
C LEU A 421 20.32 -1.92 20.09
N GLU A 422 21.26 -1.09 20.49
CA GLU A 422 21.10 -0.08 21.55
C GLU A 422 20.95 1.33 20.98
N ARG A 423 20.25 2.21 21.67
CA ARG A 423 20.13 3.61 21.23
C ARG A 423 21.49 4.29 21.29
N LEU A 424 21.91 4.93 20.20
CA LEU A 424 23.13 5.72 20.18
C LEU A 424 23.00 6.91 21.14
N PRO A 425 24.01 7.19 21.98
CA PRO A 425 23.95 8.29 22.92
C PRO A 425 23.99 9.63 22.19
N ALA A 426 23.41 10.67 22.80
CA ALA A 426 23.31 12.00 22.17
C ALA A 426 24.68 12.65 21.87
N ASN A 427 25.74 12.19 22.53
CA ASN A 427 27.12 12.63 22.27
C ASN A 427 27.88 11.74 21.27
N HIS A 428 27.21 10.81 20.58
CA HIS A 428 27.85 9.98 19.56
C HIS A 428 28.31 10.83 18.36
N LEU A 429 29.44 10.46 17.74
CA LEU A 429 30.05 11.20 16.62
C LEU A 429 29.11 11.36 15.42
N ILE A 430 28.24 10.38 15.17
CA ILE A 430 27.19 10.45 14.13
C ILE A 430 26.27 11.66 14.31
N PHE A 431 26.08 12.19 15.52
CA PHE A 431 25.27 13.39 15.73
C PHE A 431 26.07 14.69 15.69
N MET A 432 27.40 14.62 15.52
CA MET A 432 28.29 15.78 15.59
C MET A 432 28.94 16.15 14.26
N TYR A 433 29.15 15.18 13.36
CA TYR A 433 29.92 15.39 12.14
C TYR A 433 29.28 14.74 10.90
N PRO A 434 29.30 15.42 9.73
CA PRO A 434 29.74 16.81 9.51
C PRO A 434 28.72 17.84 9.98
N ASN A 435 27.48 17.43 10.26
CA ASN A 435 26.44 18.30 10.77
C ASN A 435 26.27 18.11 12.29
N ALA A 436 26.25 19.19 13.07
CA ALA A 436 25.91 19.13 14.48
C ALA A 436 24.38 19.06 14.67
N ILE A 437 23.86 17.86 14.98
CA ILE A 437 22.44 17.55 15.09
C ILE A 437 22.09 17.30 16.56
N LYS A 438 21.42 18.27 17.19
CA LYS A 438 20.93 18.13 18.58
C LYS A 438 19.46 17.70 18.66
N ASP A 439 18.70 18.07 17.64
CA ASP A 439 17.28 17.83 17.52
C ASP A 439 16.88 17.76 16.03
N VAL A 440 15.72 17.19 15.76
CA VAL A 440 15.16 17.00 14.41
C VAL A 440 13.70 17.40 14.39
N GLN A 441 13.22 17.92 13.27
CA GLN A 441 11.81 18.24 13.08
C GLN A 441 11.03 16.97 12.67
N PRO A 442 10.14 16.44 13.54
CA PRO A 442 9.28 15.33 13.15
C PRO A 442 8.24 15.78 12.13
N THR A 443 7.82 14.87 11.24
CA THR A 443 6.62 15.05 10.41
C THR A 443 5.37 15.14 11.28
N SER A 444 4.25 15.60 10.72
CA SER A 444 2.97 15.65 11.46
C SER A 444 2.57 14.30 12.06
N ALA A 445 2.67 13.21 11.28
CA ALA A 445 2.35 11.87 11.76
C ALA A 445 3.30 11.41 12.88
N LEU A 446 4.59 11.71 12.81
CA LEU A 446 5.53 11.38 13.89
C LEU A 446 5.29 12.25 15.13
N ALA A 447 5.00 13.54 14.96
CA ALA A 447 4.73 14.47 16.05
C ALA A 447 3.50 14.02 16.84
N GLU A 448 2.43 13.62 16.15
CA GLU A 448 1.22 13.07 16.77
C GLU A 448 1.52 11.78 17.54
N LYS A 449 2.20 10.82 16.91
CA LYS A 449 2.61 9.56 17.54
C LYS A 449 3.44 9.78 18.81
N LEU A 450 4.31 10.79 18.81
CA LEU A 450 5.15 11.13 19.96
C LEU A 450 4.48 12.13 20.93
N SER A 451 3.26 12.59 20.65
CA SER A 451 2.61 13.69 21.39
C SER A 451 3.51 14.94 21.52
N SER A 452 4.34 15.20 20.50
CA SER A 452 5.30 16.30 20.48
C SER A 452 4.68 17.56 19.87
N LYS A 453 4.98 18.71 20.47
CA LYS A 453 4.63 20.04 19.95
C LYS A 453 5.80 20.76 19.27
N GLY A 454 6.95 20.11 19.14
CA GLY A 454 8.18 20.73 18.62
C GLY A 454 9.19 19.72 18.10
N ARG A 455 10.44 20.17 17.97
CA ARG A 455 11.58 19.32 17.57
C ARG A 455 11.82 18.26 18.64
N VAL A 456 12.27 17.09 18.20
CA VAL A 456 12.53 15.92 19.06
C VAL A 456 14.00 15.53 18.96
N ALA A 457 14.51 14.79 19.94
CA ALA A 457 15.88 14.26 19.86
C ALA A 457 16.02 13.30 18.66
N PRO A 458 17.15 13.29 17.94
CA PRO A 458 17.39 12.29 16.91
C PRO A 458 17.41 10.89 17.54
N GLU A 459 16.99 9.90 16.75
CA GLU A 459 16.91 8.51 17.17
C GLU A 459 17.58 7.61 16.14
N LEU A 460 18.71 7.05 16.55
CA LEU A 460 19.42 5.99 15.85
C LEU A 460 19.79 4.92 16.88
N TYR A 461 19.80 3.67 16.44
CA TYR A 461 20.30 2.54 17.19
C TYR A 461 21.57 2.02 16.54
N GLY A 462 22.46 1.48 17.36
CA GLY A 462 23.74 0.94 16.98
C GLY A 462 23.95 -0.48 17.52
N LEU A 463 24.66 -1.30 16.77
CA LEU A 463 25.16 -2.61 17.22
C LEU A 463 26.66 -2.66 16.93
N ASN A 464 27.46 -2.80 17.98
CA ASN A 464 28.90 -2.92 17.87
C ASN A 464 29.32 -4.39 17.77
N ILE A 465 30.25 -4.69 16.86
CA ILE A 465 30.91 -5.99 16.72
C ILE A 465 32.41 -5.71 16.77
N ASP A 466 33.16 -6.41 17.64
CA ASP A 466 34.62 -6.29 17.72
C ASP A 466 35.15 -4.83 17.77
N GLY A 467 34.42 -3.94 18.45
CA GLY A 467 34.81 -2.55 18.65
C GLY A 467 34.44 -1.56 17.54
N HIS A 468 33.79 -1.99 16.45
CA HIS A 468 33.26 -1.10 15.41
C HIS A 468 31.73 -1.17 15.32
N LEU A 469 31.11 -0.09 14.84
CA LEU A 469 29.66 0.02 14.71
C LEU A 469 29.18 -0.65 13.42
N ALA A 470 28.90 -1.95 13.50
CA ALA A 470 28.55 -2.79 12.36
C ALA A 470 27.11 -2.55 11.84
N VAL A 471 26.18 -2.14 12.71
CA VAL A 471 24.80 -1.82 12.31
C VAL A 471 24.40 -0.44 12.81
N ILE A 472 23.83 0.36 11.92
CA ILE A 472 23.19 1.64 12.20
C ILE A 472 21.73 1.52 11.77
N PHE A 473 20.79 1.78 12.67
CA PHE A 473 19.36 1.62 12.40
C PHE A 473 18.56 2.86 12.81
N SER A 474 17.70 3.36 11.92
CA SER A 474 16.68 4.35 12.27
C SER A 474 15.28 3.72 12.28
N PRO A 475 14.55 3.73 13.40
CA PRO A 475 13.15 3.33 13.41
C PRO A 475 12.23 4.40 12.79
N ARG A 476 12.79 5.57 12.44
CA ARG A 476 12.06 6.69 11.83
C ARG A 476 12.35 6.71 10.34
N GLY A 477 11.34 7.07 9.55
CA GLY A 477 11.49 7.17 8.11
C GLY A 477 12.43 8.31 7.72
N LEU A 478 13.52 7.97 7.03
CA LEU A 478 14.50 8.94 6.51
C LEU A 478 14.33 9.13 5.00
N ALA A 479 13.99 8.07 4.26
CA ALA A 479 13.95 8.08 2.80
C ALA A 479 12.96 9.09 2.20
N CYS A 480 11.81 9.31 2.84
CA CYS A 480 10.85 10.34 2.41
C CYS A 480 11.45 11.74 2.50
N GLY A 481 12.23 12.01 3.56
CA GLY A 481 12.92 13.28 3.72
C GLY A 481 14.04 13.47 2.70
N TRP A 482 14.77 12.40 2.36
CA TRP A 482 15.81 12.46 1.31
C TRP A 482 15.25 12.84 -0.06
N GLU A 483 14.05 12.36 -0.40
CA GLU A 483 13.38 12.69 -1.66
C GLU A 483 12.67 14.04 -1.67
N LEU A 484 12.70 14.79 -0.57
CA LEU A 484 11.88 16.00 -0.39
C LEU A 484 10.38 15.71 -0.59
N ALA A 485 9.97 14.47 -0.34
CA ALA A 485 8.62 14.00 -0.59
C ALA A 485 7.68 14.48 0.50
N GLN A 486 6.51 14.98 0.11
CA GLN A 486 5.40 15.11 1.05
C GLN A 486 4.79 13.71 1.22
N CYS A 487 4.75 13.18 2.43
CA CYS A 487 4.14 11.89 2.74
C CYS A 487 3.33 12.06 4.03
N PRO A 488 2.01 12.33 3.94
CA PRO A 488 1.18 12.72 5.08
C PRO A 488 1.23 11.74 6.25
N TYR A 489 1.28 10.44 5.95
CA TYR A 489 1.28 9.38 6.97
C TYR A 489 2.67 8.78 7.25
N CYS A 490 3.74 9.48 6.85
CA CYS A 490 5.11 9.05 7.13
C CYS A 490 5.50 9.42 8.57
N GLY A 491 5.77 8.42 9.42
CA GLY A 491 6.36 8.56 10.76
C GLY A 491 7.86 8.85 10.73
N GLY A 492 8.26 9.86 9.96
CA GLY A 492 9.66 10.22 9.72
C GLY A 492 10.03 11.63 10.21
N ILE A 493 11.17 12.13 9.71
CA ILE A 493 11.64 13.48 9.98
C ILE A 493 11.68 14.33 8.70
N HIS A 494 11.61 15.64 8.84
CA HIS A 494 11.60 16.55 7.69
C HIS A 494 12.91 16.52 6.90
N ALA A 495 12.79 16.83 5.61
CA ALA A 495 13.85 16.73 4.60
C ALA A 495 15.22 17.27 5.01
N LYS A 496 15.28 18.51 5.53
CA LYS A 496 16.54 19.14 5.93
C LYS A 496 17.28 18.30 6.97
N ASP A 497 16.57 17.85 8.00
CA ASP A 497 17.14 17.09 9.10
C ASP A 497 17.42 15.63 8.67
N ALA A 498 16.57 15.04 7.83
CA ALA A 498 16.77 13.71 7.25
C ALA A 498 18.04 13.63 6.38
N LEU A 499 18.27 14.62 5.53
CA LEU A 499 19.47 14.72 4.70
C LEU A 499 20.72 14.95 5.54
N ALA A 500 20.67 15.88 6.52
CA ALA A 500 21.79 16.12 7.42
C ALA A 500 22.17 14.85 8.21
N LEU A 501 21.18 14.13 8.75
CA LEU A 501 21.41 12.88 9.48
C LEU A 501 21.94 11.77 8.57
N GLY A 502 21.38 11.63 7.37
CA GLY A 502 21.87 10.67 6.38
C GLY A 502 23.32 10.95 5.97
N VAL A 503 23.69 12.22 5.74
CA VAL A 503 25.07 12.62 5.43
C VAL A 503 26.01 12.25 6.56
N ASN A 504 25.63 12.49 7.82
CA ASN A 504 26.43 12.09 8.96
C ASN A 504 26.63 10.57 9.05
N VAL A 505 25.57 9.78 8.80
CA VAL A 505 25.67 8.32 8.77
C VAL A 505 26.65 7.88 7.68
N LEU A 506 26.53 8.40 6.46
CA LEU A 506 27.45 8.04 5.37
C LEU A 506 28.89 8.50 5.64
N SER A 507 29.08 9.68 6.25
CA SER A 507 30.41 10.16 6.66
C SER A 507 31.02 9.24 7.71
N TYR A 508 30.23 8.77 8.67
CA TYR A 508 30.71 7.84 9.68
C TYR A 508 31.14 6.52 9.06
N CYS A 509 30.31 5.91 8.20
CA CYS A 509 30.63 4.64 7.51
C CYS A 509 31.83 4.73 6.56
N LEU A 510 32.20 5.94 6.11
CA LEU A 510 33.37 6.14 5.26
C LEU A 510 34.67 6.27 6.08
N LEU A 511 34.59 6.79 7.30
CA LEU A 511 35.74 7.14 8.13
C LEU A 511 36.11 6.04 9.16
N HIS A 512 35.17 5.14 9.44
CA HIS A 512 35.26 4.06 10.42
C HIS A 512 34.84 2.75 9.77
#